data_AF-W4PMH7-F1
#
_entry.id   AF-W4PMH7-F1
#
_cell.length_a   1.000
_cell.length_b   1.000
_cell.length_c   1.000
_cell.angle_alpha   90.00
_cell.angle_beta   90.00
_cell.angle_gamma   90.00
#
_symmetry.space_group_name_H-M   'P 1'
#
loop_
_entity.id
_entity.type
_entity.pdbx_description
1 polymer ?
#
loop_
_entity_poly.entity_id
_entity_poly.type
_entity_poly.pdbx_seq_one_letter_code
_entity_poly.pdbx_strand_id
1 'polypeptide(L)'
;MLETEVIEPSGVDLSLYRRIGEEVTRVVKHKPGMLYVKEIIRPKYALKDNTQLPPQGQKGVEIAPMPSMPIDKCIADATLLAEILLRKYEYHVPFYRQIQQYRHLGMKGLTESTLDGWFKKTVELLKPLYEVLGQEVFSCDYVQADETTVPVINREKHKADKEYLWMVRSVMEKLVIFHYDKGSRAGAVIESLANQCHFKGYLQCDGFAGYETAFKANPGVQLVNCLVHIRRHFEQALDENKEMAEHGLTQIQHIYKIERCCDEAGLSHDERKAKRQELARPILEAMKAWMETEGIKYSPGSQAGKAITYAYTRWDNMMKCLEDGRLLWDNNLAENVIRPITPGRKNYLFCGNHQAAVNMSVVCSLPATCKAHDVNPRDYLNDIIARMPYHKKATHKELLDLLPHRWKLQHPESALTKQNGESGN
;
A
#
# COMPACT_ATOMS: atom_id res chain seq x y z
N MET A 1 -14.62 12.05 -20.14
CA MET A 1 -15.72 12.42 -21.05
C MET A 1 -15.97 13.91 -20.86
N LEU A 2 -15.73 14.72 -21.90
CA LEU A 2 -15.99 16.16 -21.87
C LEU A 2 -17.34 16.39 -22.54
N GLU A 3 -18.33 16.82 -21.76
CA GLU A 3 -19.62 17.29 -22.29
C GLU A 3 -19.46 18.79 -22.59
N THR A 4 -19.71 19.18 -23.85
CA THR A 4 -19.63 20.59 -24.27
C THR A 4 -21.04 21.09 -24.53
N GLU A 5 -21.45 22.12 -23.78
CA GLU A 5 -22.72 22.82 -23.95
C GLU A 5 -22.39 24.24 -24.42
N VAL A 6 -22.84 24.59 -25.64
CA VAL A 6 -22.64 25.93 -26.21
C VAL A 6 -23.93 26.71 -25.99
N ILE A 7 -23.84 27.81 -25.24
CA ILE A 7 -24.96 28.70 -24.97
C ILE A 7 -24.78 29.93 -25.85
N GLU A 8 -25.65 30.10 -26.85
CA GLU A 8 -25.65 31.25 -27.76
C GLU A 8 -26.60 32.35 -27.24
N PRO A 9 -26.26 33.63 -27.42
CA PRO A 9 -27.15 34.74 -27.08
C PRO A 9 -28.41 34.73 -27.96
N SER A 10 -29.58 34.95 -27.37
CA SER A 10 -30.85 34.98 -28.09
C SER A 10 -31.03 36.30 -28.87
N GLY A 11 -31.50 36.21 -30.12
CA GLY A 11 -31.88 37.38 -30.93
C GLY A 11 -30.73 38.19 -31.52
N VAL A 12 -29.52 37.63 -31.62
CA VAL A 12 -28.38 38.32 -32.25
C VAL A 12 -28.55 38.37 -33.77
N ASP A 13 -28.49 39.58 -34.32
CA ASP A 13 -28.50 39.82 -35.76
C ASP A 13 -27.10 39.57 -36.34
N LEU A 14 -26.93 38.43 -37.00
CA LEU A 14 -25.66 38.03 -37.61
C LEU A 14 -25.26 38.90 -38.82
N SER A 15 -26.14 39.78 -39.31
CA SER A 15 -25.75 40.79 -40.31
C SER A 15 -24.97 41.95 -39.71
N LEU A 16 -25.14 42.21 -38.40
CA LEU A 16 -24.47 43.29 -37.67
C LEU A 16 -23.31 42.79 -36.80
N TYR A 17 -23.39 41.56 -36.29
CA TYR A 17 -22.45 41.00 -35.33
C TYR A 17 -21.69 39.79 -35.89
N ARG A 18 -20.40 39.69 -35.56
CA ARG A 18 -19.56 38.50 -35.84
C ARG A 18 -18.98 37.95 -34.55
N ARG A 19 -18.82 36.63 -34.46
CA ARG A 19 -18.16 35.97 -33.31
C ARG A 19 -16.69 36.41 -33.24
N ILE A 20 -16.27 36.92 -32.08
CA ILE A 20 -14.90 37.44 -31.84
C ILE A 20 -14.11 36.62 -30.82
N GLY A 21 -14.76 35.72 -30.10
CA GLY A 21 -14.17 34.89 -29.05
C GLY A 21 -15.25 34.08 -28.32
N GLU A 22 -14.83 33.37 -27.29
CA GLU A 22 -15.72 32.63 -26.38
C GLU A 22 -15.14 32.64 -24.97
N GLU A 23 -16.01 32.61 -23.97
CA GLU A 23 -15.62 32.34 -22.58
C GLU A 23 -15.93 30.89 -22.25
N VAL A 24 -14.94 30.14 -21.76
CA VAL A 24 -15.08 28.71 -21.44
C VAL A 24 -15.13 28.51 -19.94
N THR A 25 -16.29 28.14 -19.42
CA THR A 25 -16.44 27.70 -18.02
C THR A 25 -16.45 26.19 -17.94
N ARG A 26 -15.49 25.61 -17.20
CA ARG A 26 -15.44 24.16 -16.96
C ARG A 26 -16.18 23.81 -15.68
N VAL A 27 -17.30 23.10 -15.80
CA VAL A 27 -18.08 22.62 -14.66
C VAL A 27 -17.92 21.10 -14.51
N VAL A 28 -17.58 20.64 -13.31
CA VAL A 28 -17.49 19.20 -13.02
C VAL A 28 -18.88 18.68 -12.65
N LYS A 29 -19.54 18.02 -13.60
CA LYS A 29 -20.79 17.31 -13.34
C LYS A 29 -20.48 15.96 -12.68
N HIS A 30 -21.00 15.71 -11.48
CA HIS A 30 -20.93 14.39 -10.85
C HIS A 30 -22.18 13.56 -11.23
N LYS A 31 -22.00 12.57 -12.09
CA LYS A 31 -22.99 11.51 -12.33
C LYS A 31 -22.67 10.35 -11.37
N PRO A 32 -23.51 10.06 -10.36
CA PRO A 32 -23.27 8.95 -9.44
C PRO A 32 -23.04 7.65 -10.22
N GLY A 33 -22.10 6.82 -9.75
CA GLY A 33 -21.72 5.56 -10.41
C GLY A 33 -22.95 4.75 -10.82
N MET A 34 -23.15 4.62 -12.13
CA MET A 34 -24.30 3.93 -12.71
C MET A 34 -24.09 2.42 -12.57
N LEU A 35 -25.06 1.71 -11.97
CA LEU A 35 -25.14 0.25 -12.07
C LEU A 35 -26.00 -0.09 -13.29
N TYR A 36 -25.58 -1.08 -14.07
CA TYR A 36 -26.37 -1.63 -15.17
C TYR A 36 -26.20 -3.15 -15.21
N VAL A 37 -27.17 -3.83 -15.80
CA VAL A 37 -27.14 -5.29 -15.96
C VAL A 37 -26.65 -5.60 -17.38
N LYS A 38 -25.58 -6.37 -17.50
CA LYS A 38 -25.13 -6.94 -18.77
C LYS A 38 -25.69 -8.35 -18.91
N GLU A 39 -26.64 -8.54 -19.81
CA GLU A 39 -27.14 -9.86 -20.16
C GLU A 39 -26.23 -10.51 -21.22
N ILE A 40 -25.73 -11.72 -20.95
CA ILE A 40 -24.93 -12.49 -21.90
C ILE A 40 -25.82 -13.60 -22.46
N ILE A 41 -26.38 -13.38 -23.63
CA ILE A 41 -27.22 -14.35 -24.34
C ILE A 41 -26.33 -15.24 -25.21
N ARG A 42 -26.38 -16.55 -24.96
CA ARG A 42 -25.66 -17.57 -25.73
C ARG A 42 -26.67 -18.50 -26.41
N PRO A 43 -27.03 -18.24 -27.67
CA PRO A 43 -27.96 -19.08 -28.41
C PRO A 43 -27.44 -20.52 -28.52
N LYS A 44 -28.37 -21.48 -28.42
CA LYS A 44 -28.10 -22.90 -28.64
C LYS A 44 -28.60 -23.29 -30.02
N TYR A 45 -27.78 -24.02 -30.76
CA TYR A 45 -28.12 -24.53 -32.08
C TYR A 45 -28.10 -26.06 -32.02
N ALA A 46 -29.20 -26.69 -32.42
CA ALA A 46 -29.27 -28.14 -32.59
C ALA A 46 -29.28 -28.48 -34.09
N LEU A 47 -28.90 -29.71 -34.43
CA LEU A 47 -29.12 -30.22 -35.79
C LEU A 47 -30.61 -30.16 -36.12
N LYS A 48 -30.94 -29.82 -37.37
CA LYS A 48 -32.34 -29.81 -37.83
C LYS A 48 -32.93 -31.21 -37.89
N ASP A 49 -32.08 -32.19 -38.23
CA ASP A 49 -32.40 -33.60 -38.23
C ASP A 49 -31.65 -34.27 -37.08
N ASN A 50 -32.39 -34.70 -36.06
CA ASN A 50 -31.82 -35.33 -34.86
C ASN A 50 -31.34 -36.76 -35.10
N THR A 51 -31.56 -37.32 -36.29
CA THR A 51 -31.07 -38.65 -36.69
C THR A 51 -29.71 -38.59 -37.38
N GLN A 52 -29.27 -37.39 -37.81
CA GLN A 52 -27.95 -37.20 -38.42
C GLN A 52 -26.86 -37.09 -37.34
N LEU A 53 -25.72 -37.72 -37.59
CA LEU A 53 -24.54 -37.53 -36.76
C LEU A 53 -23.97 -36.12 -36.99
N PRO A 54 -23.51 -35.42 -35.94
CA PRO A 54 -22.89 -34.11 -36.10
C PRO A 54 -21.61 -34.22 -36.94
N PRO A 55 -21.25 -33.16 -37.69
CA PRO A 55 -19.97 -33.08 -38.39
C PRO A 55 -18.79 -33.37 -37.46
N GLN A 56 -17.71 -33.90 -38.02
CA GLN A 56 -16.55 -34.33 -37.23
C GLN A 56 -15.99 -33.16 -36.40
N GLY A 57 -15.91 -33.36 -35.07
CA GLY A 57 -15.47 -32.33 -34.11
C GLY A 57 -16.59 -31.44 -33.54
N GLN A 58 -17.84 -31.60 -33.97
CA GLN A 58 -19.01 -30.87 -33.45
C GLN A 58 -19.89 -31.78 -32.57
N LYS A 59 -20.69 -31.14 -31.71
CA LYS A 59 -21.69 -31.79 -30.85
C LYS A 59 -23.07 -31.66 -31.49
N GLY A 60 -23.99 -32.57 -31.13
CA GLY A 60 -25.39 -32.50 -31.59
C GLY A 60 -26.14 -31.23 -31.16
N VAL A 61 -25.63 -30.54 -30.14
CA VAL A 61 -26.04 -29.18 -29.76
C VAL A 61 -24.80 -28.31 -29.57
N GLU A 62 -24.71 -27.24 -30.33
CA GLU A 62 -23.63 -26.25 -30.29
C GLU A 62 -24.04 -25.01 -29.52
N ILE A 63 -23.11 -24.50 -28.71
CA ILE A 63 -23.25 -23.26 -27.94
C ILE A 63 -21.84 -22.69 -27.69
N ALA A 64 -21.64 -21.39 -27.99
CA ALA A 64 -20.39 -20.70 -27.70
C ALA A 64 -20.04 -20.83 -26.21
N PRO A 65 -18.78 -20.99 -25.77
CA PRO A 65 -18.43 -21.13 -24.35
C PRO A 65 -18.77 -19.87 -23.53
N MET A 66 -19.00 -20.02 -22.23
CA MET A 66 -19.17 -18.87 -21.34
C MET A 66 -17.81 -18.18 -21.15
N PRO A 67 -17.72 -16.84 -21.20
CA PRO A 67 -16.55 -16.15 -20.69
C PRO A 67 -16.27 -16.55 -19.24
N SER A 68 -15.00 -16.68 -18.87
CA SER A 68 -14.63 -17.03 -17.50
C SER A 68 -15.01 -15.87 -16.58
N MET A 69 -15.85 -16.15 -15.57
CA MET A 69 -16.26 -15.15 -14.59
C MET A 69 -15.26 -15.11 -13.42
N PRO A 70 -15.05 -13.94 -12.78
CA PRO A 70 -14.25 -13.81 -11.56
C PRO A 70 -14.69 -14.78 -10.46
N ILE A 71 -16.00 -14.90 -10.27
CA ILE A 71 -16.62 -15.78 -9.29
C ILE A 71 -17.75 -16.54 -10.01
N ASP A 72 -17.75 -17.86 -9.86
CA ASP A 72 -18.75 -18.72 -10.49
C ASP A 72 -20.16 -18.39 -10.01
N LYS A 73 -21.11 -18.26 -10.96
CA LYS A 73 -22.53 -17.94 -10.71
C LYS A 73 -22.75 -16.64 -9.92
N CYS A 74 -21.78 -15.72 -9.95
CA CYS A 74 -21.89 -14.40 -9.35
C CYS A 74 -22.53 -13.40 -10.30
N ILE A 75 -23.42 -12.55 -9.79
CA ILE A 75 -24.01 -11.44 -10.54
C ILE A 75 -23.10 -10.21 -10.58
N ALA A 76 -22.14 -10.10 -9.65
CA ALA A 76 -21.17 -9.03 -9.62
C ALA A 76 -20.02 -9.33 -10.59
N ASP A 77 -19.80 -8.43 -11.55
CA ASP A 77 -18.69 -8.49 -12.47
C ASP A 77 -17.38 -7.97 -11.84
N ALA A 78 -16.29 -8.01 -12.60
CA ALA A 78 -14.99 -7.56 -12.12
C ALA A 78 -15.00 -6.11 -11.61
N THR A 79 -15.77 -5.23 -12.24
CA THR A 79 -15.80 -3.80 -11.88
C THR A 79 -16.56 -3.54 -10.59
N LEU A 80 -17.67 -4.24 -10.36
CA LEU A 80 -18.41 -4.16 -9.10
C LEU A 80 -17.60 -4.78 -7.95
N LEU A 81 -16.90 -5.90 -8.20
CA LEU A 81 -16.02 -6.52 -7.21
C LEU A 81 -14.84 -5.61 -6.84
N ALA A 82 -14.18 -5.00 -7.83
CA ALA A 82 -13.12 -4.01 -7.62
C ALA A 82 -13.63 -2.83 -6.78
N GLU A 83 -14.82 -2.30 -7.09
CA GLU A 83 -15.44 -1.21 -6.34
C GLU A 83 -15.66 -1.60 -4.87
N ILE A 84 -16.19 -2.79 -4.59
CA ILE A 84 -16.39 -3.26 -3.21
C ILE A 84 -15.07 -3.28 -2.41
N LEU A 85 -13.99 -3.76 -3.02
CA LEU A 85 -12.65 -3.79 -2.40
C LEU A 85 -12.13 -2.37 -2.11
N LEU A 86 -12.12 -1.50 -3.13
CA LEU A 86 -11.62 -0.13 -3.01
C LEU A 86 -12.42 0.67 -2.00
N ARG A 87 -13.75 0.59 -2.07
CA ARG A 87 -14.60 1.26 -1.09
C ARG A 87 -14.27 0.84 0.33
N LYS A 88 -13.99 -0.44 0.56
CA LYS A 88 -13.70 -0.93 1.91
C LYS A 88 -12.32 -0.48 2.41
N TYR A 89 -11.27 -0.63 1.60
CA TYR A 89 -9.88 -0.51 2.08
C TYR A 89 -9.13 0.72 1.58
N GLU A 90 -9.52 1.30 0.44
CA GLU A 90 -8.98 2.58 -0.05
C GLU A 90 -9.80 3.77 0.47
N TYR A 91 -11.14 3.66 0.43
CA TYR A 91 -12.05 4.76 0.82
C TYR A 91 -12.72 4.57 2.18
N HIS A 92 -12.39 3.49 2.89
CA HIS A 92 -12.82 3.21 4.27
C HIS A 92 -14.35 3.24 4.51
N VAL A 93 -15.14 2.88 3.50
CA VAL A 93 -16.60 2.74 3.57
C VAL A 93 -16.95 1.32 4.04
N PRO A 94 -17.55 1.15 5.23
CA PRO A 94 -17.96 -0.17 5.73
C PRO A 94 -19.10 -0.77 4.88
N PHE A 95 -19.21 -2.10 4.87
CA PHE A 95 -20.13 -2.84 4.00
C PHE A 95 -21.59 -2.40 4.13
N TYR A 96 -22.09 -2.15 5.34
CA TYR A 96 -23.46 -1.69 5.52
C TYR A 96 -23.74 -0.36 4.79
N ARG A 97 -22.76 0.56 4.73
CA ARG A 97 -22.87 1.82 3.97
C ARG A 97 -22.79 1.60 2.47
N GLN A 98 -21.94 0.66 2.03
CA GLN A 98 -21.89 0.27 0.62
C GLN A 98 -23.23 -0.31 0.16
N ILE A 99 -23.82 -1.22 0.95
CA ILE A 99 -25.14 -1.81 0.69
C ILE A 99 -26.22 -0.72 0.61
N GLN A 100 -26.21 0.24 1.53
CA GLN A 100 -27.13 1.38 1.48
C GLN A 100 -26.98 2.18 0.17
N GLN A 101 -25.75 2.45 -0.26
CA GLN A 101 -25.50 3.15 -1.52
C GLN A 101 -25.96 2.35 -2.73
N TYR A 102 -25.70 1.05 -2.78
CA TYR A 102 -26.18 0.19 -3.86
C TYR A 102 -27.71 0.11 -3.92
N ARG A 103 -28.41 0.16 -2.77
CA ARG A 103 -29.87 0.28 -2.74
C ARG A 103 -30.36 1.58 -3.37
N HIS A 104 -29.69 2.71 -3.09
CA HIS A 104 -30.02 4.00 -3.71
C HIS A 104 -29.78 4.00 -5.24
N LEU A 105 -28.84 3.17 -5.71
CA LEU A 105 -28.58 2.94 -7.13
C LEU A 105 -29.51 1.88 -7.76
N GLY A 106 -30.52 1.39 -7.04
CA GLY A 106 -31.54 0.48 -7.55
C GLY A 106 -31.28 -1.01 -7.32
N MET A 107 -30.13 -1.39 -6.74
CA MET A 107 -29.82 -2.79 -6.40
C MET A 107 -30.53 -3.21 -5.10
N LYS A 108 -31.85 -3.42 -5.22
CA LYS A 108 -32.70 -3.88 -4.12
C LYS A 108 -32.41 -5.37 -3.83
N GLY A 109 -32.25 -5.73 -2.55
CA GLY A 109 -32.05 -7.12 -2.12
C GLY A 109 -30.60 -7.54 -1.87
N LEU A 110 -29.60 -6.67 -2.08
CA LEU A 110 -28.23 -6.98 -1.66
C LEU A 110 -28.13 -7.08 -0.14
N THR A 111 -27.75 -8.26 0.35
CA THR A 111 -27.55 -8.55 1.78
C THR A 111 -26.07 -8.48 2.15
N GLU A 112 -25.77 -8.31 3.45
CA GLU A 112 -24.40 -8.32 3.95
C GLU A 112 -23.70 -9.66 3.74
N SER A 113 -24.42 -10.77 3.92
CA SER A 113 -23.89 -12.12 3.64
C SER A 113 -23.50 -12.31 2.17
N THR A 114 -24.29 -11.75 1.24
CA THR A 114 -24.00 -11.82 -0.20
C THR A 114 -22.74 -11.02 -0.54
N LEU A 115 -22.66 -9.77 -0.05
CA LEU A 115 -21.51 -8.90 -0.28
C LEU A 115 -20.23 -9.47 0.37
N ASP A 116 -20.31 -9.99 1.59
CA ASP A 116 -19.19 -10.66 2.27
C ASP A 116 -18.75 -11.92 1.52
N GLY A 117 -19.69 -12.68 0.96
CA GLY A 117 -19.40 -13.82 0.08
C GLY A 117 -18.63 -13.42 -1.18
N TRP A 118 -19.07 -12.36 -1.86
CA TRP A 118 -18.37 -11.81 -3.03
C TRP A 118 -16.98 -11.29 -2.68
N PHE A 119 -16.88 -10.55 -1.57
CA PHE A 119 -15.62 -10.05 -1.05
C PHE A 119 -14.62 -11.19 -0.84
N LYS A 120 -14.98 -12.20 -0.04
CA LYS A 120 -14.11 -13.34 0.28
C LYS A 120 -13.64 -14.08 -0.96
N LYS A 121 -14.54 -14.34 -1.91
CA LYS A 121 -14.21 -15.03 -3.16
C LYS A 121 -13.31 -14.20 -4.08
N THR A 122 -13.47 -12.88 -4.09
CA THR A 122 -12.56 -11.99 -4.82
C THR A 122 -11.17 -12.00 -4.20
N VAL A 123 -11.07 -11.99 -2.86
CA VAL A 123 -9.78 -12.06 -2.17
C VAL A 123 -9.10 -13.41 -2.41
N GLU A 124 -9.85 -14.52 -2.39
CA GLU A 124 -9.35 -15.85 -2.75
C GLU A 124 -8.79 -15.88 -4.18
N LEU A 125 -9.48 -15.25 -5.13
CA LEU A 125 -9.03 -15.11 -6.51
C LEU A 125 -7.71 -14.33 -6.63
N LEU A 126 -7.51 -13.29 -5.81
CA LEU A 126 -6.31 -12.44 -5.82
C LEU A 126 -5.14 -13.00 -5.01
N LYS A 127 -5.38 -14.04 -4.20
CA LYS A 127 -4.37 -14.59 -3.28
C LYS A 127 -3.06 -15.05 -3.97
N PRO A 128 -3.07 -15.74 -5.13
CA PRO A 128 -1.84 -16.12 -5.81
C PRO A 128 -0.97 -14.91 -6.18
N LEU A 129 -1.59 -13.79 -6.54
CA LEU A 129 -0.89 -12.56 -6.87
C LEU A 129 -0.25 -11.90 -5.64
N TYR A 130 -0.95 -11.95 -4.50
CA TYR A 130 -0.41 -11.51 -3.21
C TYR A 130 0.78 -12.38 -2.75
N GLU A 131 0.74 -13.69 -2.99
CA GLU A 131 1.86 -14.59 -2.66
C GLU A 131 3.11 -14.26 -3.50
N VAL A 132 2.94 -13.99 -4.80
CA VAL A 132 4.03 -13.54 -5.68
C VAL A 132 4.55 -12.16 -5.25
N LEU A 133 3.67 -11.23 -4.88
CA LEU A 133 4.06 -9.92 -4.34
C LEU A 133 4.90 -10.07 -3.07
N GLY A 134 4.56 -11.00 -2.18
CA GLY A 134 5.34 -11.27 -0.98
C GLY A 134 6.76 -11.70 -1.29
N GLN A 135 6.95 -12.57 -2.28
CA GLN A 135 8.29 -12.99 -2.73
C GLN A 135 9.05 -11.82 -3.37
N GLU A 136 8.39 -11.02 -4.21
CA GLU A 136 9.01 -9.91 -4.93
C GLU A 136 9.40 -8.75 -3.98
N VAL A 137 8.67 -8.51 -2.89
CA VAL A 137 9.08 -7.50 -1.88
C VAL A 137 10.45 -7.83 -1.27
N PHE A 138 10.76 -9.10 -1.09
CA PHE A 138 12.03 -9.56 -0.51
C PHE A 138 13.08 -9.95 -1.57
N SER A 139 12.84 -9.70 -2.86
CA SER A 139 13.83 -9.99 -3.91
C SER A 139 14.95 -8.94 -4.00
N CYS A 140 14.77 -7.79 -3.35
CA CYS A 140 15.78 -6.74 -3.19
C CYS A 140 16.63 -6.95 -1.92
N ASP A 141 17.64 -6.11 -1.73
CA ASP A 141 18.54 -6.11 -0.56
C ASP A 141 18.24 -4.98 0.44
N TYR A 142 17.16 -4.22 0.25
CA TYR A 142 16.78 -3.14 1.16
C TYR A 142 15.26 -3.03 1.31
N VAL A 143 14.79 -3.45 2.48
CA VAL A 143 13.38 -3.36 2.88
C VAL A 143 13.20 -2.47 4.10
N GLN A 144 12.03 -1.86 4.21
CA GLN A 144 11.56 -1.23 5.43
C GLN A 144 10.42 -2.05 6.03
N ALA A 145 10.40 -2.20 7.35
CA ALA A 145 9.35 -2.89 8.07
C ALA A 145 8.81 -2.03 9.22
N ASP A 146 7.51 -2.18 9.47
CA ASP A 146 6.79 -1.55 10.58
C ASP A 146 5.52 -2.36 10.86
N GLU A 147 4.84 -2.09 11.96
CA GLU A 147 3.62 -2.77 12.35
C GLU A 147 2.52 -1.81 12.80
N THR A 148 1.28 -2.15 12.47
CA THR A 148 0.12 -1.39 12.89
C THR A 148 -0.91 -2.30 13.51
N THR A 149 -1.72 -1.74 14.41
CA THR A 149 -2.68 -2.55 15.14
C THR A 149 -3.98 -2.65 14.38
N VAL A 150 -4.67 -3.78 14.43
CA VAL A 150 -6.03 -3.94 13.89
C VAL A 150 -6.89 -4.62 14.96
N PRO A 151 -8.10 -4.11 15.26
CA PRO A 151 -8.99 -4.81 16.17
C PRO A 151 -9.56 -6.06 15.49
N VAL A 152 -9.47 -7.22 16.14
CA VAL A 152 -9.99 -8.49 15.60
C VAL A 152 -10.90 -9.15 16.63
N ILE A 153 -12.10 -9.54 16.22
CA ILE A 153 -13.09 -10.15 17.13
C ILE A 153 -12.57 -11.50 17.62
N ASN A 154 -12.42 -11.58 18.94
CA ASN A 154 -12.24 -12.81 19.67
C ASN A 154 -13.60 -13.26 20.22
N ARG A 155 -14.14 -14.33 19.65
CA ARG A 155 -15.47 -14.85 20.01
C ARG A 155 -15.52 -15.38 21.43
N GLU A 156 -14.42 -15.97 21.92
CA GLU A 156 -14.34 -16.51 23.28
C GLU A 156 -14.37 -15.41 24.33
N LYS A 157 -13.72 -14.26 24.03
CA LYS A 157 -13.67 -13.11 24.94
C LYS A 157 -14.81 -12.11 24.74
N HIS A 158 -15.70 -12.33 23.76
CA HIS A 158 -16.77 -11.41 23.37
C HIS A 158 -16.29 -9.95 23.16
N LYS A 159 -15.06 -9.75 22.68
CA LYS A 159 -14.46 -8.43 22.44
C LYS A 159 -13.51 -8.46 21.25
N ALA A 160 -13.14 -7.29 20.74
CA ALA A 160 -12.05 -7.17 19.80
C ALA A 160 -10.70 -7.12 20.53
N ASP A 161 -9.80 -8.05 20.21
CA ASP A 161 -8.42 -8.01 20.68
C ASP A 161 -7.61 -7.04 19.80
N LYS A 162 -6.65 -6.35 20.43
CA LYS A 162 -5.67 -5.51 19.73
C LYS A 162 -4.61 -6.43 19.13
N GLU A 163 -4.67 -6.63 17.83
CA GLU A 163 -3.78 -7.50 17.08
C GLU A 163 -2.93 -6.72 16.10
N TYR A 164 -1.94 -7.36 15.47
CA TYR A 164 -0.93 -6.68 14.64
C TYR A 164 -0.96 -7.12 13.19
N LEU A 165 -0.87 -6.13 12.31
CA LEU A 165 -0.66 -6.24 10.87
C LEU A 165 0.74 -5.70 10.58
N TRP A 166 1.61 -6.58 10.11
CA TRP A 166 2.97 -6.25 9.69
C TRP A 166 2.93 -5.62 8.32
N MET A 167 3.79 -4.65 8.07
CA MET A 167 3.97 -4.03 6.77
C MET A 167 5.45 -4.14 6.42
N VAL A 168 5.73 -4.60 5.22
CA VAL A 168 7.08 -4.62 4.65
C VAL A 168 7.03 -3.94 3.29
N ARG A 169 8.01 -3.10 2.99
CA ARG A 169 8.15 -2.49 1.67
C ARG A 169 9.57 -2.65 1.13
N SER A 170 9.67 -3.01 -0.14
CA SER A 170 10.91 -2.83 -0.90
C SER A 170 11.07 -1.35 -1.20
N VAL A 171 12.17 -0.75 -0.76
CA VAL A 171 12.36 0.69 -0.93
C VAL A 171 12.68 1.03 -2.39
N MET A 172 13.57 0.25 -3.01
CA MET A 172 14.03 0.48 -4.38
C MET A 172 12.98 0.06 -5.41
N GLU A 173 12.37 -1.12 -5.23
CA GLU A 173 11.35 -1.63 -6.15
C GLU A 173 9.97 -1.01 -5.91
N LYS A 174 9.79 -0.27 -4.80
CA LYS A 174 8.54 0.40 -4.42
C LYS A 174 7.35 -0.56 -4.25
N LEU A 175 7.61 -1.78 -3.82
CA LEU A 175 6.60 -2.81 -3.56
C LEU A 175 6.20 -2.82 -2.08
N VAL A 176 4.94 -3.14 -1.79
CA VAL A 176 4.41 -3.14 -0.43
C VAL A 176 3.61 -4.40 -0.17
N ILE A 177 3.87 -5.05 0.96
CA ILE A 177 3.04 -6.13 1.49
C ILE A 177 2.61 -5.82 2.93
N PHE A 178 1.34 -6.09 3.21
CA PHE A 178 0.84 -6.26 4.57
C PHE A 178 0.72 -7.75 4.87
N HIS A 179 1.09 -8.16 6.07
CA HIS A 179 1.05 -9.56 6.50
C HIS A 179 0.43 -9.68 7.88
N TYR A 180 -0.41 -10.69 8.06
CA TYR A 180 -1.08 -10.95 9.32
C TYR A 180 -0.89 -12.41 9.69
N ASP A 181 -0.31 -12.65 10.87
CA ASP A 181 -0.13 -13.99 11.44
C ASP A 181 -0.70 -14.04 12.86
N LYS A 182 -1.97 -14.48 12.94
CA LYS A 182 -2.71 -14.69 14.20
C LYS A 182 -2.62 -13.51 15.18
N GLY A 183 -2.47 -12.30 14.64
CA GLY A 183 -2.37 -11.07 15.42
C GLY A 183 -1.07 -10.88 16.22
N SER A 184 -0.05 -11.70 16.02
CA SER A 184 1.21 -11.65 16.76
C SER A 184 2.06 -10.43 16.43
N ARG A 185 2.63 -9.78 17.46
CA ARG A 185 3.72 -8.78 17.32
C ARG A 185 5.10 -9.39 17.56
N ALA A 186 5.23 -10.72 17.67
CA ALA A 186 6.52 -11.34 17.92
C ALA A 186 7.46 -11.19 16.72
N GLY A 187 8.76 -10.99 16.97
CA GLY A 187 9.79 -10.93 15.93
C GLY A 187 9.81 -12.15 15.00
N ALA A 188 9.38 -13.31 15.51
CA ALA A 188 9.27 -14.55 14.73
C ALA A 188 8.40 -14.41 13.45
N VAL A 189 7.45 -13.46 13.42
CA VAL A 189 6.62 -13.22 12.23
C VAL A 189 7.47 -12.65 11.09
N ILE A 190 8.19 -11.56 11.33
CA ILE A 190 9.05 -10.93 10.32
C ILE A 190 10.27 -11.81 9.99
N GLU A 191 10.81 -12.53 10.99
CA GLU A 191 11.87 -13.52 10.80
C GLU A 191 11.43 -14.60 9.81
N SER A 192 10.25 -15.18 10.01
CA SER A 192 9.69 -16.23 9.15
C SER A 192 9.50 -15.74 7.71
N LEU A 193 8.95 -14.53 7.52
CA LEU A 193 8.78 -13.93 6.19
C LEU A 193 10.12 -13.74 5.46
N ALA A 194 11.10 -13.15 6.13
CA ALA A 194 12.43 -12.92 5.56
C ALA A 194 13.14 -14.24 5.23
N ASN A 195 13.06 -15.23 6.13
CA ASN A 195 13.70 -16.54 5.94
C ASN A 195 13.06 -17.35 4.81
N GLN A 196 11.74 -17.31 4.66
CA GLN A 196 11.02 -17.98 3.56
C GLN A 196 11.46 -17.46 2.18
N CYS A 197 11.86 -16.19 2.10
CA CYS A 197 12.35 -15.57 0.87
C CYS A 197 13.89 -15.54 0.78
N HIS A 198 14.60 -16.17 1.73
CA HIS A 198 16.07 -16.12 1.83
C HIS A 198 16.66 -14.71 1.78
N PHE A 199 15.95 -13.73 2.35
CA PHE A 199 16.33 -12.33 2.31
C PHE A 199 17.70 -12.10 2.95
N LYS A 200 18.52 -11.28 2.28
CA LYS A 200 19.83 -10.82 2.76
C LYS A 200 19.99 -9.35 2.39
N GLY A 201 20.48 -8.53 3.31
CA GLY A 201 20.64 -7.10 3.12
C GLY A 201 20.15 -6.30 4.32
N TYR A 202 19.66 -5.09 4.06
CA TYR A 202 19.23 -4.13 5.07
C TYR A 202 17.73 -4.23 5.35
N LEU A 203 17.38 -4.43 6.62
CA LEU A 203 16.02 -4.29 7.11
C LEU A 203 15.95 -3.06 8.00
N GLN A 204 15.33 -2.00 7.49
CA GLN A 204 15.16 -0.77 8.24
C GLN A 204 13.83 -0.77 9.00
N CYS A 205 13.88 -0.49 10.29
CA CYS A 205 12.71 -0.53 11.16
C CYS A 205 12.77 0.59 12.22
N ASP A 206 11.73 0.66 13.03
CA ASP A 206 11.75 1.44 14.26
C ASP A 206 12.69 0.79 15.31
N GLY A 207 12.53 1.19 16.56
CA GLY A 207 13.29 0.65 17.69
C GLY A 207 12.68 -0.56 18.39
N PHE A 208 11.70 -1.27 17.82
CA PHE A 208 11.05 -2.38 18.50
C PHE A 208 11.98 -3.59 18.66
N ALA A 209 12.16 -4.05 19.90
CA ALA A 209 13.06 -5.15 20.26
C ALA A 209 12.72 -6.50 19.58
N GLY A 210 11.52 -6.65 19.03
CA GLY A 210 11.16 -7.81 18.23
C GLY A 210 12.02 -7.98 16.98
N TYR A 211 12.42 -6.88 16.32
CA TYR A 211 13.31 -6.94 15.15
C TYR A 211 14.71 -7.41 15.54
N GLU A 212 15.28 -6.88 16.63
CA GLU A 212 16.58 -7.32 17.15
C GLU A 212 16.56 -8.80 17.50
N THR A 213 15.50 -9.26 18.17
CA THR A 213 15.33 -10.67 18.54
C THR A 213 15.24 -11.56 17.29
N ALA A 214 14.49 -11.13 16.27
CA ALA A 214 14.29 -11.85 15.02
C ALA A 214 15.59 -12.11 14.24
N PHE A 215 16.53 -11.15 14.24
CA PHE A 215 17.70 -11.21 13.37
C PHE A 215 19.03 -11.34 14.12
N LYS A 216 19.01 -11.49 15.45
CA LYS A 216 20.21 -11.67 16.28
C LYS A 216 21.12 -12.81 15.82
N ALA A 217 20.54 -13.92 15.37
CA ALA A 217 21.27 -15.10 14.92
C ALA A 217 21.50 -15.15 13.40
N ASN A 218 21.00 -14.16 12.64
CA ASN A 218 21.08 -14.13 11.19
C ASN A 218 21.99 -12.98 10.72
N PRO A 219 23.30 -13.22 10.52
CA PRO A 219 24.22 -12.18 10.06
C PRO A 219 23.94 -11.69 8.64
N GLY A 220 23.09 -12.39 7.88
CA GLY A 220 22.68 -11.98 6.53
C GLY A 220 21.70 -10.80 6.51
N VAL A 221 21.05 -10.49 7.63
CA VAL A 221 20.09 -9.38 7.74
C VAL A 221 20.64 -8.32 8.69
N GLN A 222 20.96 -7.15 8.15
CA GLN A 222 21.47 -6.02 8.90
C GLN A 222 20.33 -5.06 9.24
N LEU A 223 20.04 -4.93 10.54
CA LEU A 223 19.07 -3.94 11.00
C LEU A 223 19.58 -2.51 10.84
N VAL A 224 18.72 -1.62 10.39
CA VAL A 224 18.96 -0.17 10.31
C VAL A 224 17.86 0.52 11.12
N ASN A 225 18.21 1.29 12.15
CA ASN A 225 17.21 1.93 13.00
C ASN A 225 16.88 3.35 12.50
N CYS A 226 15.62 3.74 12.64
CA CYS A 226 15.09 5.01 12.18
C CYS A 226 15.51 6.23 13.04
N LEU A 227 16.03 7.27 12.39
CA LEU A 227 16.46 8.52 13.01
C LEU A 227 15.28 9.36 13.52
N VAL A 228 14.13 9.39 12.83
CA VAL A 228 12.94 10.14 13.28
C VAL A 228 12.45 9.68 14.66
N HIS A 229 12.58 8.40 14.97
CA HIS A 229 12.21 7.84 16.28
C HIS A 229 13.17 8.30 17.37
N ILE A 230 14.47 8.34 17.07
CA ILE A 230 15.48 8.92 17.97
C ILE A 230 15.19 10.41 18.20
N ARG A 231 14.94 11.17 17.12
CA ARG A 231 14.59 12.59 17.16
C ARG A 231 13.39 12.85 18.06
N ARG A 232 12.32 12.04 17.96
CA ARG A 232 11.10 12.17 18.77
C ARG A 232 11.38 12.09 20.27
N HIS A 233 12.33 11.25 20.69
CA HIS A 233 12.69 11.18 22.11
C HIS A 233 13.42 12.44 22.59
N PHE A 234 14.27 13.05 21.75
CA PHE A 234 14.86 14.35 22.06
C PHE A 234 13.80 15.46 22.10
N GLU A 235 12.81 15.45 21.20
CA GLU A 235 11.68 16.39 21.27
C GLU A 235 10.91 16.28 22.59
N GLN A 236 10.64 15.05 23.06
CA GLN A 236 9.97 14.81 24.35
C GLN A 236 10.80 15.29 25.55
N ALA A 237 12.12 15.36 25.41
CA ALA A 237 13.01 15.83 26.46
C ALA A 237 13.09 17.37 26.55
N LEU A 238 12.54 18.11 25.57
CA LEU A 238 12.54 19.59 25.58
C LEU A 238 11.86 20.17 26.83
N ASP A 239 10.78 19.54 27.27
CA ASP A 239 9.98 19.99 28.42
C ASP A 239 10.72 19.84 29.77
N GLU A 240 11.71 18.94 29.84
CA GLU A 240 12.45 18.63 31.07
C GLU A 240 13.89 19.16 31.05
N ASN A 241 14.59 19.01 29.93
CA ASN A 241 15.97 19.46 29.76
C ASN A 241 16.17 20.01 28.35
N LYS A 242 15.80 21.28 28.19
CA LYS A 242 15.83 21.99 26.91
C LYS A 242 17.22 22.03 26.27
N GLU A 243 18.26 22.36 27.03
CA GLU A 243 19.63 22.50 26.51
C GLU A 243 20.16 21.20 25.90
N MET A 244 20.01 20.08 26.63
CA MET A 244 20.38 18.75 26.14
C MET A 244 19.58 18.36 24.89
N ALA A 245 18.26 18.55 24.94
CA ALA A 245 17.38 18.21 23.85
C ALA A 245 17.70 19.03 22.59
N GLU A 246 17.89 20.34 22.72
CA GLU A 246 18.28 21.23 21.62
C GLU A 246 19.64 20.85 21.03
N HIS A 247 20.60 20.44 21.86
CA HIS A 247 21.88 19.93 21.38
C HIS A 247 21.68 18.72 20.44
N GLY A 248 20.96 17.69 20.89
CA GLY A 248 20.69 16.50 20.10
C GLY A 248 19.89 16.79 18.83
N LEU A 249 18.84 17.63 18.93
CA LEU A 249 18.02 18.03 17.79
C LEU A 249 18.81 18.83 16.74
N THR A 250 19.74 19.68 17.18
CA THR A 250 20.60 20.47 16.28
C THR A 250 21.52 19.57 15.47
N GLN A 251 22.14 18.55 16.10
CA GLN A 251 22.97 17.60 15.36
C GLN A 251 22.16 16.81 14.33
N ILE A 252 20.97 16.33 14.70
CA ILE A 252 20.06 15.64 13.79
C ILE A 252 19.65 16.56 12.62
N GLN A 253 19.41 17.85 12.88
CA GLN A 253 19.08 18.83 11.84
C GLN A 253 20.23 19.01 10.83
N HIS A 254 21.49 18.96 11.27
CA HIS A 254 22.64 18.98 10.36
C HIS A 254 22.64 17.76 9.42
N ILE A 255 22.29 16.57 9.91
CA ILE A 255 22.17 15.37 9.07
C ILE A 255 21.12 15.57 7.98
N TYR A 256 19.92 16.04 8.34
CA TYR A 256 18.88 16.33 7.34
C TYR A 256 19.26 17.45 6.37
N LYS A 257 20.05 18.44 6.82
CA LYS A 257 20.57 19.49 5.92
C LYS A 257 21.51 18.90 4.87
N ILE A 258 22.39 17.97 5.25
CA ILE A 258 23.29 17.27 4.31
C ILE A 258 22.46 16.51 3.27
N GLU A 259 21.46 15.74 3.70
CA GLU A 259 20.60 14.98 2.76
C GLU A 259 19.85 15.87 1.79
N ARG A 260 19.28 16.98 2.27
CA ARG A 260 18.62 17.96 1.40
C ARG A 260 19.58 18.54 0.36
N CYS A 261 20.82 18.85 0.74
CA CYS A 261 21.83 19.29 -0.22
C CYS A 261 22.17 18.20 -1.25
N CYS A 262 22.21 16.93 -0.84
CA CYS A 262 22.39 15.81 -1.77
C CYS A 262 21.21 15.65 -2.74
N ASP A 263 19.97 15.85 -2.27
CA ASP A 263 18.76 15.80 -3.09
C ASP A 263 18.71 16.97 -4.08
N GLU A 264 18.97 18.20 -3.62
CA GLU A 264 19.00 19.42 -4.46
C GLU A 264 20.09 19.36 -5.55
N ALA A 265 21.23 18.74 -5.23
CA ALA A 265 22.31 18.52 -6.19
C ALA A 265 22.10 17.30 -7.11
N GLY A 266 21.06 16.50 -6.88
CA GLY A 266 20.78 15.30 -7.68
C GLY A 266 21.85 14.22 -7.59
N LEU A 267 22.53 14.09 -6.45
CA LEU A 267 23.64 13.16 -6.27
C LEU A 267 23.19 11.69 -6.41
N SER A 268 24.01 10.89 -7.07
CA SER A 268 23.88 9.43 -7.09
C SER A 268 24.04 8.82 -5.69
N HIS A 269 23.68 7.55 -5.52
CA HIS A 269 23.83 6.87 -4.23
C HIS A 269 25.30 6.79 -3.78
N ASP A 270 26.25 6.60 -4.69
CA ASP A 270 27.68 6.53 -4.34
C ASP A 270 28.23 7.91 -3.92
N GLU A 271 27.84 8.98 -4.63
CA GLU A 271 28.19 10.36 -4.25
C GLU A 271 27.55 10.74 -2.91
N ARG A 272 26.29 10.35 -2.69
CA ARG A 272 25.60 10.55 -1.41
C ARG A 272 26.31 9.82 -0.28
N LYS A 273 26.74 8.57 -0.49
CA LYS A 273 27.58 7.83 0.46
C LYS A 273 28.87 8.58 0.76
N ALA A 274 29.60 9.04 -0.26
CA ALA A 274 30.83 9.81 -0.07
C ALA A 274 30.58 11.08 0.75
N LYS A 275 29.51 11.83 0.47
CA LYS A 275 29.14 13.02 1.25
C LYS A 275 28.73 12.71 2.69
N ARG A 276 28.04 11.59 2.92
CA ARG A 276 27.75 11.11 4.28
C ARG A 276 29.04 10.80 5.05
N GLN A 277 29.99 10.13 4.42
CA GLN A 277 31.29 9.80 5.03
C GLN A 277 32.11 11.06 5.34
N GLU A 278 32.09 12.06 4.45
CA GLU A 278 32.80 13.33 4.63
C GLU A 278 32.16 14.23 5.71
N LEU A 279 30.83 14.37 5.68
CA LEU A 279 30.12 15.41 6.43
C LEU A 279 29.28 14.88 7.59
N ALA A 280 28.59 13.75 7.42
CA ALA A 280 27.68 13.22 8.44
C ALA A 280 28.43 12.37 9.48
N ARG A 281 29.44 11.58 9.08
CA ARG A 281 30.22 10.72 9.99
C ARG A 281 30.82 11.51 11.17
N PRO A 282 31.55 12.63 10.97
CA PRO A 282 32.14 13.36 12.10
C PRO A 282 31.09 13.85 13.11
N ILE A 283 29.91 14.25 12.63
CA ILE A 283 28.79 14.68 13.48
C ILE A 283 28.27 13.51 14.32
N LEU A 284 28.06 12.35 13.69
CA LEU A 284 27.52 11.17 14.37
C LEU A 284 28.50 10.56 15.36
N GLU A 285 29.80 10.59 15.06
CA GLU A 285 30.86 10.14 15.97
C GLU A 285 30.99 11.08 17.18
N ALA A 286 30.95 12.39 16.96
CA ALA A 286 30.94 13.38 18.05
C ALA A 286 29.69 13.23 18.93
N MET A 287 28.53 12.98 18.33
CA MET A 287 27.28 12.76 19.07
C MET A 287 27.31 11.45 19.87
N LYS A 288 27.93 10.38 19.34
CA LYS A 288 28.15 9.13 20.09
C LYS A 288 29.04 9.38 21.32
N ALA A 289 30.18 10.05 21.13
CA ALA A 289 31.10 10.38 22.22
C ALA A 289 30.43 11.26 23.29
N TRP A 290 29.58 12.22 22.87
CA TRP A 290 28.78 13.03 23.79
C TRP A 290 27.80 12.18 24.62
N MET A 291 27.11 11.20 24.01
CA MET A 291 26.23 10.28 24.76
C MET A 291 27.01 9.42 25.77
N GLU A 292 28.24 9.02 25.45
CA GLU A 292 29.11 8.21 26.32
C GLU A 292 29.70 9.00 27.51
N THR A 293 29.81 10.32 27.39
CA THR A 293 30.48 11.19 28.38
C THR A 293 29.51 12.05 29.17
N GLU A 294 28.70 12.84 28.48
CA GLU A 294 27.72 13.75 29.07
C GLU A 294 26.37 13.04 29.26
N GLY A 295 26.01 12.15 28.33
CA GLY A 295 24.74 11.43 28.37
C GLY A 295 24.55 10.52 29.59
N ILE A 296 25.64 9.99 30.17
CA ILE A 296 25.60 9.12 31.36
C ILE A 296 25.19 9.86 32.65
N LYS A 297 25.20 11.21 32.63
CA LYS A 297 24.84 12.03 33.79
C LYS A 297 23.33 12.10 34.02
N TYR A 298 22.52 11.73 33.02
CA TYR A 298 21.07 11.77 33.12
C TYR A 298 20.50 10.48 33.74
N SER A 299 19.60 10.64 34.71
CA SER A 299 18.92 9.50 35.33
C SER A 299 18.07 8.73 34.30
N PRO A 300 18.11 7.39 34.25
CA PRO A 300 17.31 6.60 33.29
C PRO A 300 15.80 6.85 33.34
N GLY A 301 15.28 7.36 34.47
CA GLY A 301 13.86 7.67 34.64
C GLY A 301 13.42 9.00 33.99
N SER A 302 14.36 9.93 33.78
CA SER A 302 14.12 11.24 33.15
C SER A 302 13.82 11.11 31.66
N GLN A 303 13.13 12.08 31.05
CA GLN A 303 12.97 12.13 29.59
C GLN A 303 14.33 12.26 28.90
N ALA A 304 15.27 13.00 29.51
CA ALA A 304 16.63 13.11 29.04
C ALA A 304 17.36 11.76 28.99
N GLY A 305 17.37 11.01 30.09
CA GLY A 305 17.98 9.69 30.17
C GLY A 305 17.32 8.69 29.22
N LYS A 306 15.99 8.75 29.05
CA LYS A 306 15.27 7.95 28.06
C LYS A 306 15.71 8.26 26.62
N ALA A 307 15.89 9.54 26.28
CA ALA A 307 16.34 9.94 24.95
C ALA A 307 17.75 9.45 24.65
N ILE A 308 18.70 9.67 25.57
CA ILE A 308 20.08 9.17 25.46
C ILE A 308 20.10 7.66 25.34
N THR A 309 19.41 6.94 26.23
CA THR A 309 19.38 5.46 26.22
C THR A 309 18.79 4.93 24.92
N TYR A 310 17.69 5.54 24.44
CA TYR A 310 17.04 5.12 23.21
C TYR A 310 17.94 5.35 21.99
N ALA A 311 18.58 6.51 21.90
CA ALA A 311 19.50 6.87 20.84
C ALA A 311 20.73 5.96 20.85
N TYR A 312 21.43 5.87 21.98
CA TYR A 312 22.69 5.15 22.12
C TYR A 312 22.56 3.66 21.78
N THR A 313 21.51 2.99 22.27
CA THR A 313 21.27 1.56 22.00
C THR A 313 21.00 1.24 20.53
N ARG A 314 20.62 2.23 19.72
CA ARG A 314 20.30 2.09 18.29
C ARG A 314 21.32 2.76 17.37
N TRP A 315 22.31 3.44 17.95
CA TRP A 315 23.18 4.35 17.23
C TRP A 315 23.98 3.63 16.14
N ASP A 316 24.57 2.49 16.48
CA ASP A 316 25.40 1.72 15.54
C ASP A 316 24.59 1.16 14.37
N ASN A 317 23.34 0.73 14.61
CA ASN A 317 22.44 0.30 13.55
C ASN A 317 21.98 1.47 12.68
N MET A 318 21.69 2.62 13.27
CA MET A 318 21.32 3.84 12.54
C MET A 318 22.50 4.37 11.70
N MET A 319 23.73 4.29 12.21
CA MET A 319 24.96 4.71 11.51
C MET A 319 25.26 3.88 10.25
N LYS A 320 24.64 2.71 10.06
CA LYS A 320 24.76 1.95 8.80
C LYS A 320 24.30 2.72 7.58
N CYS A 321 23.46 3.75 7.74
CA CYS A 321 23.10 4.69 6.68
C CYS A 321 24.32 5.40 6.06
N LEU A 322 25.46 5.47 6.76
CA LEU A 322 26.72 5.99 6.22
C LEU A 322 27.34 5.07 5.16
N GLU A 323 27.02 3.77 5.18
CA GLU A 323 27.70 2.75 4.39
C GLU A 323 27.07 2.53 3.01
N ASP A 324 25.84 2.99 2.81
CA ASP A 324 25.10 2.85 1.55
C ASP A 324 24.15 4.05 1.34
N GLY A 325 24.34 4.78 0.24
CA GLY A 325 23.54 5.97 -0.09
C GLY A 325 22.08 5.66 -0.47
N ARG A 326 21.73 4.39 -0.72
CA ARG A 326 20.33 3.95 -0.91
C ARG A 326 19.54 3.99 0.39
N LEU A 327 20.19 3.79 1.53
CA LEU A 327 19.54 3.78 2.84
C LEU A 327 19.02 5.17 3.20
N LEU A 328 17.79 5.22 3.68
CA LEU A 328 17.18 6.44 4.21
C LEU A 328 17.50 6.55 5.71
N TRP A 329 17.60 7.76 6.24
CA TRP A 329 17.72 7.94 7.69
C TRP A 329 16.44 7.56 8.44
N ASP A 330 15.30 7.64 7.74
CA ASP A 330 13.98 7.41 8.34
C ASP A 330 13.24 6.25 7.66
N ASN A 331 12.44 5.55 8.45
CA ASN A 331 11.42 4.62 7.94
C ASN A 331 10.09 5.31 7.60
N ASN A 332 10.07 6.64 7.38
CA ASN A 332 8.85 7.41 7.12
C ASN A 332 8.00 6.86 5.95
N LEU A 333 8.62 6.22 4.96
CA LEU A 333 7.86 5.62 3.86
C LEU A 333 7.04 4.40 4.33
N ALA A 334 7.52 3.63 5.31
CA ALA A 334 6.76 2.59 5.99
C ALA A 334 5.55 3.17 6.75
N GLU A 335 5.78 4.21 7.55
CA GLU A 335 4.71 4.88 8.29
C GLU A 335 3.63 5.47 7.36
N ASN A 336 4.05 6.07 6.24
CA ASN A 336 3.14 6.63 5.23
C ASN A 336 2.25 5.55 4.60
N VAL A 337 2.76 4.34 4.43
CA VAL A 337 2.01 3.18 3.93
C VAL A 337 1.00 2.68 4.96
N ILE A 338 1.35 2.68 6.25
CA ILE A 338 0.45 2.28 7.34
C ILE A 338 -0.63 3.31 7.62
N ARG A 339 -0.35 4.61 7.43
CA ARG A 339 -1.24 5.71 7.84
C ARG A 339 -2.71 5.55 7.38
N PRO A 340 -3.02 5.15 6.13
CA PRO A 340 -4.39 4.90 5.66
C PRO A 340 -5.14 3.82 6.45
N ILE A 341 -4.47 2.89 7.13
CA ILE A 341 -5.15 1.88 7.97
C ILE A 341 -5.88 2.54 9.15
N THR A 342 -5.37 3.68 9.64
CA THR A 342 -5.93 4.38 10.81
C THR A 342 -7.39 4.85 10.62
N PRO A 343 -7.75 5.62 9.57
CA PRO A 343 -9.15 5.97 9.32
C PRO A 343 -10.01 4.73 9.06
N GLY A 344 -9.46 3.68 8.43
CA GLY A 344 -10.12 2.38 8.30
C GLY A 344 -10.60 1.81 9.64
N ARG A 345 -9.70 1.72 10.62
CA ARG A 345 -10.01 1.23 11.98
C ARG A 345 -11.12 2.02 12.65
N LYS A 346 -11.22 3.34 12.40
CA LYS A 346 -12.29 4.18 12.93
C LYS A 346 -13.63 3.93 12.24
N ASN A 347 -13.63 3.57 10.95
CA ASN A 347 -14.84 3.45 10.15
C ASN A 347 -15.45 2.05 10.13
N TYR A 348 -14.64 0.99 9.98
CA TYR A 348 -15.14 -0.39 10.00
C TYR A 348 -14.98 -1.09 11.36
N LEU A 349 -14.38 -0.41 12.36
CA LEU A 349 -14.23 -0.81 13.77
C LEU A 349 -13.37 -2.05 14.03
N PHE A 350 -13.57 -3.17 13.34
CA PHE A 350 -12.87 -4.43 13.59
C PHE A 350 -12.90 -5.38 12.38
N CYS A 351 -12.02 -6.37 12.39
CA CYS A 351 -12.12 -7.59 11.58
C CYS A 351 -12.96 -8.63 12.33
N GLY A 352 -13.88 -9.30 11.65
CA GLY A 352 -14.81 -10.25 12.29
C GLY A 352 -14.18 -11.56 12.79
N ASN A 353 -12.95 -11.88 12.37
CA ASN A 353 -12.12 -13.01 12.80
C ASN A 353 -10.72 -12.91 12.16
N HIS A 354 -9.82 -13.85 12.51
CA HIS A 354 -8.47 -13.94 11.94
C HIS A 354 -8.46 -14.01 10.40
N GLN A 355 -9.39 -14.75 9.77
CA GLN A 355 -9.47 -14.85 8.31
C GLN A 355 -9.82 -13.51 7.65
N ALA A 356 -10.65 -12.68 8.30
CA ALA A 356 -10.95 -11.33 7.82
C ALA A 356 -9.72 -10.42 7.87
N ALA A 357 -8.84 -10.59 8.87
CA ALA A 357 -7.57 -9.87 8.94
C ALA A 357 -6.57 -10.37 7.86
N VAL A 358 -6.51 -11.67 7.58
CA VAL A 358 -5.75 -12.21 6.43
C VAL A 358 -6.27 -11.63 5.11
N ASN A 359 -7.58 -11.55 4.95
CA ASN A 359 -8.17 -10.98 3.73
C ASN A 359 -7.84 -9.48 3.58
N MET A 360 -7.80 -8.75 4.69
CA MET A 360 -7.36 -7.36 4.71
C MET A 360 -5.91 -7.21 4.23
N SER A 361 -5.00 -8.11 4.64
CA SER A 361 -3.61 -8.12 4.17
C SER A 361 -3.50 -8.17 2.65
N VAL A 362 -4.25 -9.07 2.00
CA VAL A 362 -4.27 -9.19 0.54
C VAL A 362 -4.74 -7.90 -0.13
N VAL A 363 -5.89 -7.37 0.33
CA VAL A 363 -6.54 -6.23 -0.31
C VAL A 363 -5.83 -4.91 -0.01
N CYS A 364 -5.11 -4.78 1.10
CA CYS A 364 -4.31 -3.59 1.38
C CYS A 364 -2.97 -3.58 0.61
N SER A 365 -2.39 -4.74 0.32
CA SER A 365 -1.07 -4.84 -0.31
C SER A 365 -1.07 -4.39 -1.78
N LEU A 366 -2.05 -4.85 -2.56
CA LEU A 366 -2.10 -4.56 -4.00
C LEU A 366 -2.33 -3.05 -4.30
N PRO A 367 -3.31 -2.35 -3.68
CA PRO A 367 -3.50 -0.91 -3.86
C PRO A 367 -2.35 -0.09 -3.27
N ALA A 368 -1.76 -0.51 -2.14
CA ALA A 368 -0.58 0.17 -1.60
C ALA A 368 0.59 0.13 -2.59
N THR A 369 0.78 -1.00 -3.28
CA THR A 369 1.76 -1.11 -4.36
C THR A 369 1.35 -0.27 -5.58
N CYS A 370 0.07 -0.24 -5.97
CA CYS A 370 -0.41 0.65 -7.04
C CYS A 370 -0.04 2.12 -6.74
N LYS A 371 -0.34 2.58 -5.52
CA LYS A 371 -0.01 3.93 -5.05
C LYS A 371 1.48 4.23 -5.10
N ALA A 372 2.33 3.27 -4.73
CA ALA A 372 3.78 3.44 -4.75
C ALA A 372 4.36 3.56 -6.18
N HIS A 373 3.63 3.10 -7.20
CA HIS A 373 3.98 3.19 -8.61
C HIS A 373 3.17 4.23 -9.40
N ASP A 374 2.39 5.07 -8.72
CA ASP A 374 1.49 6.04 -9.34
C ASP A 374 0.49 5.38 -10.33
N VAL A 375 0.01 4.18 -9.99
CA VAL A 375 -1.00 3.44 -10.78
C VAL A 375 -2.38 3.65 -10.19
N ASN A 376 -3.38 3.91 -11.04
CA ASN A 376 -4.78 3.97 -10.62
C ASN A 376 -5.23 2.60 -10.11
N PRO A 377 -5.52 2.43 -8.80
CA PRO A 377 -5.85 1.13 -8.24
C PRO A 377 -7.20 0.60 -8.75
N ARG A 378 -8.08 1.46 -9.27
CA ARG A 378 -9.34 1.06 -9.90
C ARG A 378 -9.13 0.36 -11.22
N ASP A 379 -8.36 0.97 -12.11
CA ASP A 379 -8.12 0.43 -13.44
C ASP A 379 -7.38 -0.92 -13.33
N TYR A 380 -6.38 -0.95 -12.45
CA TYR A 380 -5.66 -2.17 -12.09
C TYR A 380 -6.58 -3.27 -11.57
N LEU A 381 -7.40 -3.02 -10.53
CA LEU A 381 -8.26 -4.07 -9.96
C LEU A 381 -9.36 -4.51 -10.93
N ASN A 382 -9.93 -3.59 -11.72
CA ASN A 382 -10.90 -3.94 -12.75
C ASN A 382 -10.33 -4.96 -13.74
N ASP A 383 -9.11 -4.70 -14.22
CA ASP A 383 -8.43 -5.56 -15.18
C ASP A 383 -7.97 -6.89 -14.55
N ILE A 384 -7.28 -6.83 -13.41
CA ILE A 384 -6.74 -8.03 -12.75
C ILE A 384 -7.87 -8.97 -12.32
N ILE A 385 -8.95 -8.48 -11.72
CA ILE A 385 -10.08 -9.35 -11.33
C ILE A 385 -10.72 -10.01 -12.56
N ALA A 386 -10.76 -9.32 -13.71
CA ALA A 386 -11.26 -9.89 -14.96
C ALA A 386 -10.30 -10.93 -15.58
N ARG A 387 -8.98 -10.76 -15.42
CA ARG A 387 -7.96 -11.67 -15.99
C ARG A 387 -7.67 -12.89 -15.14
N MET A 388 -7.73 -12.79 -13.82
CA MET A 388 -7.34 -13.88 -12.90
C MET A 388 -8.06 -15.22 -13.16
N PRO A 389 -9.33 -15.29 -13.59
CA PRO A 389 -9.99 -16.55 -13.96
C PRO A 389 -9.31 -17.34 -15.08
N TYR A 390 -8.55 -16.65 -15.94
CA TYR A 390 -7.76 -17.23 -17.02
C TYR A 390 -6.35 -17.65 -16.55
N HIS A 391 -5.94 -17.25 -15.36
CA HIS A 391 -4.60 -17.48 -14.78
C HIS A 391 -4.60 -18.56 -13.68
N LYS A 392 -5.60 -19.46 -13.67
CA LYS A 392 -5.70 -20.54 -12.66
C LYS A 392 -4.50 -21.50 -12.63
N LYS A 393 -3.74 -21.57 -13.73
CA LYS A 393 -2.51 -22.38 -13.86
C LYS A 393 -1.30 -21.52 -14.25
N ALA A 394 -1.37 -20.22 -13.99
CA ALA A 394 -0.29 -19.31 -14.31
C ALA A 394 0.97 -19.69 -13.52
N THR A 395 2.10 -19.61 -14.19
CA THR A 395 3.43 -19.68 -13.60
C THR A 395 3.69 -18.46 -12.73
N HIS A 396 4.69 -18.56 -11.85
CA HIS A 396 5.15 -17.42 -11.04
C HIS A 396 5.46 -16.20 -11.92
N LYS A 397 6.15 -16.40 -13.05
CA LYS A 397 6.51 -15.31 -13.98
C LYS A 397 5.28 -14.60 -14.58
N GLU A 398 4.27 -15.38 -14.99
CA GLU A 398 3.04 -14.80 -15.54
C GLU A 398 2.29 -13.98 -14.48
N LEU A 399 2.22 -14.45 -13.23
CA LEU A 399 1.62 -13.68 -12.13
C LEU A 399 2.46 -12.45 -11.77
N LEU A 400 3.78 -12.54 -11.85
CA LEU A 400 4.68 -11.42 -11.58
C LEU A 400 4.45 -10.27 -12.59
N ASP A 401 4.22 -10.59 -13.86
CA ASP A 401 3.90 -9.60 -14.89
C ASP A 401 2.53 -8.92 -14.67
N LEU A 402 1.66 -9.51 -13.83
CA LEU A 402 0.40 -8.91 -13.39
C LEU A 402 0.55 -8.00 -12.16
N LEU A 403 1.70 -7.93 -11.50
CA LEU A 403 1.89 -7.00 -10.37
C LEU A 403 1.91 -5.53 -10.85
N PRO A 404 1.51 -4.55 -10.01
CA PRO A 404 1.27 -3.18 -10.47
C PRO A 404 2.47 -2.53 -11.18
N HIS A 405 3.69 -2.82 -10.70
CA HIS A 405 4.93 -2.28 -11.23
C HIS A 405 5.26 -2.72 -12.65
N ARG A 406 4.83 -3.92 -13.07
CA ARG A 406 4.97 -4.45 -14.44
C ARG A 406 3.73 -4.25 -15.28
N TRP A 407 2.56 -4.45 -14.68
CA TRP A 407 1.27 -4.25 -15.32
C TRP A 407 1.15 -2.85 -15.97
N LYS A 408 1.65 -1.81 -15.28
CA LYS A 408 1.63 -0.43 -15.79
C LYS A 408 2.40 -0.23 -17.10
N LEU A 409 3.38 -1.08 -17.41
CA LEU A 409 4.15 -0.99 -18.65
C LEU A 409 3.28 -1.28 -19.87
N GLN A 410 2.20 -2.02 -19.69
CA GLN A 410 1.21 -2.34 -20.72
C GLN A 410 -0.02 -1.42 -20.69
N HIS A 411 -0.16 -0.58 -19.65
CA HIS A 411 -1.33 0.28 -19.41
C HIS A 411 -0.90 1.71 -19.02
N PRO A 412 -0.17 2.43 -19.89
CA PRO A 412 0.31 3.78 -19.58
C PRO A 412 -0.82 4.78 -19.31
N GLU A 413 -2.03 4.53 -19.82
CA GLU A 413 -3.24 5.32 -19.58
C GLU A 413 -3.72 5.30 -18.13
N SER A 414 -3.33 4.28 -17.36
CA SER A 414 -3.69 4.12 -15.95
C SER A 414 -2.67 4.72 -14.98
N ALA A 415 -1.62 5.37 -15.50
CA ALA A 415 -0.69 6.14 -14.68
C ALA A 415 -1.37 7.43 -14.19
N LEU A 416 -1.37 7.65 -12.88
CA LEU A 416 -1.82 8.89 -12.28
C LEU A 416 -0.78 9.97 -12.56
N THR A 417 -1.13 10.97 -13.36
CA THR A 417 -0.30 12.17 -13.49
C THR A 417 -0.14 12.80 -12.12
N LYS A 418 1.10 13.00 -11.68
CA LYS A 418 1.38 13.82 -10.49
C LYS A 418 0.74 15.18 -10.72
N GLN A 419 -0.22 15.54 -9.88
CA GLN A 419 -0.52 16.95 -9.71
C GLN A 419 0.78 17.56 -9.18
N ASN A 420 1.45 18.39 -9.98
CA ASN A 420 2.56 19.19 -9.50
C ASN A 420 2.01 20.06 -8.37
N GLY A 421 2.19 19.59 -7.14
CA GLY A 421 1.80 20.31 -5.94
C GLY A 421 2.74 21.47 -5.76
N GLU A 422 2.42 22.59 -6.40
CA GLU A 422 2.58 23.90 -5.77
C GLU A 422 1.70 23.91 -4.52
N SER A 423 2.18 23.31 -3.43
CA SER A 423 1.68 23.57 -2.10
C SER A 423 2.78 24.30 -1.34
N GLY A 424 3.00 25.55 -1.75
CA GLY A 424 3.50 26.57 -0.85
C GLY A 424 2.36 26.92 0.10
N ASN A 425 2.51 26.51 1.36
CA ASN A 425 2.13 27.26 2.56
C ASN A 425 2.68 26.54 3.79
#